data_AF-A0A7X7Q687-F1
#
_entry.id   AF-A0A7X7Q687-F1
#
_cell.length_a   1.000
_cell.length_b   1.000
_cell.length_c   1.000
_cell.angle_alpha   90.00
_cell.angle_beta   90.00
_cell.angle_gamma   90.00
#
_symmetry.space_group_name_H-M   'P 1'
#
loop_
_entity.id
_entity.type
_entity.pdbx_description
1 polymer ?
#
loop_
_entity_poly.entity_id
_entity_poly.type
_entity_poly.pdbx_seq_one_letter_code
_entity_poly.pdbx_strand_id
1 'polypeptide(L)' 'MGEGRVNFPLLVPKLKEKGFTGVLAIEREISGPQQIDDIKRAIAILEPLC' A
#
# COMPACT_ATOMS: atom_id res chain seq x y z
N MET A 1 5.70 3.29 -4.46
CA MET A 1 4.55 2.37 -4.63
C MET A 1 3.62 2.97 -5.69
N GLY A 2 2.89 2.17 -6.47
CA GLY A 2 2.01 2.68 -7.55
C GLY A 2 2.63 2.73 -8.96
N GLU A 3 3.95 2.61 -9.07
CA GLU A 3 4.68 2.55 -10.36
C GLU A 3 4.98 1.12 -10.83
N GLY A 4 4.65 0.13 -9.99
CA GLY A 4 4.83 -1.28 -10.28
C GLY A 4 3.63 -1.91 -10.98
N ARG A 5 3.63 -3.25 -11.07
CA ARG A 5 2.57 -4.01 -11.76
C ARG A 5 1.33 -4.31 -10.91
N VAL A 6 1.35 -3.95 -9.62
CA VAL A 6 0.26 -4.28 -8.69
C VAL A 6 -0.92 -3.34 -8.91
N ASN A 7 -2.10 -3.92 -9.16
CA ASN A 7 -3.36 -3.19 -9.24
C ASN A 7 -4.01 -3.12 -7.85
N PHE A 8 -3.64 -2.12 -7.04
CA PHE A 8 -4.18 -1.94 -5.69
C PHE A 8 -5.71 -1.74 -5.64
N PRO A 9 -6.31 -0.96 -6.56
CA PRO A 9 -7.77 -0.84 -6.64
C PRO A 9 -8.50 -2.17 -6.82
N LEU A 10 -7.85 -3.19 -7.40
CA LEU A 10 -8.41 -4.54 -7.50
C LEU A 10 -8.03 -5.43 -6.30
N LEU A 11 -6.78 -5.32 -5.83
CA LEU A 11 -6.25 -6.16 -4.76
C LEU A 11 -6.96 -5.93 -3.42
N VAL A 12 -7.08 -4.68 -2.98
CA VAL A 12 -7.56 -4.34 -1.63
C VAL A 12 -9.03 -4.77 -1.43
N PRO A 13 -9.98 -4.45 -2.33
CA PRO A 13 -11.36 -4.94 -2.19
C PRO A 13 -11.45 -6.46 -2.16
N LYS A 14 -10.60 -7.16 -2.92
CA LYS A 14 -10.61 -8.62 -2.99
C LYS A 14 -10.07 -9.27 -1.73
N LEU A 15 -9.08 -8.66 -1.07
CA LEU A 15 -8.65 -9.09 0.25
C LEU A 15 -9.79 -8.98 1.27
N LYS A 16 -10.50 -7.85 1.28
CA LYS A 16 -11.68 -7.63 2.14
C LYS A 16 -12.80 -8.63 1.85
N GLU A 17 -13.10 -8.91 0.58
CA GLU A 17 -14.09 -9.91 0.16
C GLU A 17 -13.76 -11.31 0.71
N LYS A 18 -12.46 -11.64 0.82
CA LYS A 18 -11.99 -12.91 1.40
C LYS A 18 -11.89 -12.89 2.94
N GLY A 19 -12.39 -11.85 3.59
CA GLY A 19 -12.42 -11.75 5.06
C GLY A 19 -11.08 -11.39 5.68
N PHE A 20 -10.14 -10.81 4.91
CA PHE A 20 -8.91 -10.29 5.47
C PHE A 20 -9.19 -9.08 6.36
N THR A 21 -8.84 -9.19 7.65
CA THR A 21 -9.00 -8.13 8.67
C THR A 21 -7.65 -7.67 9.25
N GLY A 22 -6.54 -8.13 8.67
CA GLY A 22 -5.20 -7.76 9.10
C GLY A 22 -4.80 -6.34 8.67
N VAL A 23 -3.62 -5.91 9.10
CA VAL A 23 -3.04 -4.63 8.72
C VAL A 23 -2.34 -4.73 7.36
N LEU A 24 -2.42 -3.67 6.55
CA LEU A 24 -1.59 -3.51 5.37
C LEU A 24 -0.30 -2.77 5.77
N ALA A 25 0.79 -3.51 5.92
CA ALA A 25 2.11 -2.94 6.21
C ALA A 25 2.79 -2.41 4.93
N ILE A 26 3.42 -1.24 5.02
CA ILE A 26 4.22 -0.65 3.94
C ILE A 26 5.69 -0.83 4.30
N GLU A 27 6.42 -1.56 3.46
CA GLU A 27 7.86 -1.80 3.63
C GLU A 27 8.67 -1.21 2.48
N ARG A 28 9.85 -0.66 2.81
CA ARG A 28 10.79 -0.07 1.86
C ARG A 28 12.20 -0.56 2.19
N GLU A 29 12.88 -1.13 1.19
CA GLU A 29 14.26 -1.64 1.29
C GLU A 29 15.31 -0.54 1.05
N ILE A 30 15.02 0.67 1.53
CA ILE A 30 15.93 1.83 1.49
C ILE A 30 15.81 2.58 2.81
N SER A 31 16.84 3.35 3.17
CA SER A 31 16.86 4.18 4.38
C SER A 31 17.06 5.65 4.03
N GLY A 32 16.66 6.54 4.93
CA GLY A 32 16.83 7.99 4.79
C GLY A 32 15.58 8.73 4.32
N PRO A 33 15.67 10.02 3.95
CA PRO A 33 14.51 10.87 3.69
C PRO A 33 13.56 10.32 2.61
N GLN A 34 14.11 9.70 1.57
CA GLN A 34 13.33 9.09 0.50
C GLN A 34 12.42 7.96 1.00
N GLN A 35 12.82 7.23 2.05
CA GLN A 35 11.99 6.19 2.66
C GLN A 35 10.68 6.79 3.21
N ILE A 36 10.77 7.95 3.87
CA ILE A 36 9.62 8.65 4.44
C ILE A 36 8.69 9.15 3.33
N ASP A 37 9.26 9.75 2.27
CA ASP A 37 8.47 10.25 1.14
C ASP A 37 7.77 9.11 0.38
N ASP A 38 8.44 7.97 0.23
CA ASP A 38 7.86 6.76 -0.35
C ASP A 38 6.70 6.22 0.48
N ILE A 39 6.85 6.19 1.81
CA ILE A 39 5.81 5.75 2.73
C ILE A 39 4.60 6.69 2.66
N LYS A 40 4.79 8.01 2.70
CA LYS A 40 3.70 8.99 2.58
C LYS A 40 2.93 8.83 1.27
N ARG A 41 3.64 8.63 0.16
CA ARG A 41 3.01 8.36 -1.15
C ARG A 41 2.23 7.05 -1.15
N ALA A 42 2.77 6.00 -0.54
CA ALA A 42 2.09 4.71 -0.41
C ALA A 42 0.81 4.81 0.43
N ILE A 43 0.84 5.55 1.54
CA ILE A 43 -0.34 5.82 2.37
C ILE A 43 -1.43 6.51 1.54
N ALA A 44 -1.10 7.57 0.81
CA ALA A 44 -2.07 8.29 -0.02
C ALA A 44 -2.73 7.42 -1.13
N ILE A 45 -2.03 6.38 -1.61
CA ILE A 45 -2.57 5.43 -2.59
C ILE A 45 -3.52 4.42 -1.91
N LEU A 46 -3.21 3.98 -0.69
CA LEU A 46 -3.93 2.91 -0.01
C LEU A 46 -5.11 3.41 0.83
N GLU A 47 -5.03 4.59 1.43
CA GLU A 47 -6.09 5.17 2.27
C GLU A 47 -7.47 5.17 1.61
N PRO A 48 -7.63 5.56 0.33
CA PRO A 48 -8.95 5.53 -0.32
C PRO A 48 -9.52 4.13 -0.56
N LEU A 49 -8.71 3.07 -0.39
CA LEU A 49 -9.08 1.68 -0.66
C LEU A 49 -9.39 0.89 0.62
N CYS A 50 -8.90 1.37 1.77
CA CYS A 50 -9.06 0.80 3.10
C CYS A 50 -10.37 1.26 3.76
#